data_AF-E1ZPE1-F1
#
_entry.id   AF-E1ZPE1-F1
#
_cell.length_a   1.000
_cell.length_b   1.000
_cell.length_c   1.000
_cell.angle_alpha   90.00
_cell.angle_beta   90.00
_cell.angle_gamma   90.00
#
_symmetry.space_group_name_H-M   'P 1'
#
loop_
_entity.id
_entity.type
_entity.pdbx_description
1 polymer ?
#
loop_
_entity_poly.entity_id
_entity_poly.type
_entity_poly.pdbx_seq_one_letter_code
_entity_poly.pdbx_strand_id
1 'polypeptide(L)'
;MESMQHMHYQYAGQYWLTQALRNASGVLTDNIDEACLVWVDTYCYQQVLCTNLPVKVSKSYSEVQLEMRKSVFCLLPPGDTASSNRLTETILSGCIPVFIGPPWHEMPFHRGEVDWASMAVFLNITEASWLESPDCQFKQQKWYQSADVGFATVSVPDLPAAYEYLRTMPKDALERHQAALQRERPKFFYGTAPGRQFSALADVVFGNLIAYGLRLKAGEVPP
;
A
#
# COMPACT_ATOMS: atom_id res chain seq x y z
N MET A 1 25.46 18.25 9.68
CA MET A 1 24.19 17.51 9.53
C MET A 1 24.46 16.45 8.50
N GLU A 2 24.70 15.22 8.94
CA GLU A 2 25.14 14.11 8.10
C GLU A 2 23.95 13.68 7.23
N SER A 3 24.12 13.65 5.90
CA SER A 3 23.05 13.27 4.98
C SER A 3 22.65 11.83 5.27
N MET A 4 21.36 11.58 5.49
CA MET A 4 20.83 10.23 5.68
C MET A 4 21.24 9.36 4.47
N GLN A 5 21.59 8.10 4.68
CA GLN A 5 21.99 7.24 3.57
C GLN A 5 20.77 6.91 2.70
N HIS A 6 21.00 6.69 1.39
CA HIS A 6 19.95 6.39 0.40
C HIS A 6 18.93 5.35 0.89
N MET A 7 19.42 4.36 1.63
CA MET A 7 18.62 3.24 2.08
C MET A 7 17.51 3.66 3.04
N HIS A 8 17.60 4.80 3.74
CA HIS A 8 16.54 5.25 4.66
C HIS A 8 15.42 6.04 3.97
N TYR A 9 15.58 6.41 2.70
CA TYR A 9 14.58 7.18 1.95
C TYR A 9 13.38 6.35 1.50
N GLN A 10 13.54 5.03 1.42
CA GLN A 10 12.52 4.10 0.92
C GLN A 10 11.26 4.00 1.80
N TYR A 11 11.25 4.69 2.94
CA TYR A 11 10.47 4.26 4.09
C TYR A 11 9.82 5.38 4.93
N ALA A 12 9.92 6.65 4.50
CA ALA A 12 9.48 7.79 5.31
C ALA A 12 7.96 7.78 5.61
N GLY A 13 7.11 7.47 4.63
CA GLY A 13 5.65 7.57 4.80
C GLY A 13 5.05 6.63 5.86
N GLN A 14 5.48 5.37 5.90
CA GLN A 14 5.01 4.41 6.92
C GLN A 14 5.50 4.75 8.31
N TYR A 15 6.76 5.18 8.42
CA TYR A 15 7.32 5.63 9.68
C TYR A 15 6.48 6.77 10.30
N TRP A 16 6.13 7.81 9.53
CA TRP A 16 5.36 8.94 10.06
C TRP A 16 3.94 8.57 10.44
N LEU A 17 3.29 7.71 9.64
CA LEU A 17 1.98 7.17 9.98
C LEU A 17 2.04 6.36 11.28
N THR A 18 3.07 5.52 11.46
CA THR A 18 3.32 4.82 12.73
C THR A 18 3.55 5.80 13.89
N GLN A 19 4.32 6.87 13.70
CA GLN A 19 4.55 7.86 14.77
C GLN A 19 3.28 8.63 15.12
N ALA A 20 2.48 9.03 14.12
CA ALA A 20 1.19 9.69 14.33
C ALA A 20 0.22 8.79 15.09
N LEU A 21 0.12 7.51 14.70
CA LEU A 21 -0.69 6.51 15.39
C LEU A 21 -0.20 6.27 16.83
N ARG A 22 1.12 6.23 17.07
CA ARG A 22 1.71 6.08 18.42
C ARG A 22 1.48 7.30 19.31
N ASN A 23 1.51 8.49 18.73
CA ASN A 23 1.26 9.73 19.45
C ASN A 23 -0.24 9.95 19.73
N ALA A 24 -1.13 9.27 19.02
CA ALA A 24 -2.56 9.15 19.37
C ALA A 24 -2.72 8.19 20.57
N SER A 25 -2.30 8.62 21.75
CA SER A 25 -2.34 7.85 23.00
C SER A 25 -3.76 7.36 23.32
N GLY A 26 -3.92 6.07 23.60
CA GLY A 26 -5.19 5.47 24.06
C GLY A 26 -5.94 4.61 23.04
N VAL A 27 -5.50 4.53 21.78
CA VAL A 27 -6.17 3.76 20.71
C VAL A 27 -5.40 2.50 20.31
N LEU A 28 -4.16 2.32 20.80
CA LEU A 28 -3.28 1.21 20.43
C LEU A 28 -3.29 0.09 21.47
N THR A 29 -3.42 -1.15 20.99
CA THR A 29 -3.22 -2.38 21.76
C THR A 29 -2.09 -3.20 21.11
N ASP A 30 -1.33 -3.94 21.92
CA ASP A 30 -0.38 -4.96 21.46
C ASP A 30 -1.01 -6.35 21.34
N ASN A 31 -2.26 -6.52 21.76
CA ASN A 31 -3.05 -7.73 21.55
C ASN A 31 -3.79 -7.68 20.20
N ILE A 32 -3.34 -8.49 19.24
CA ILE A 32 -3.96 -8.54 17.91
C ILE A 32 -5.42 -9.03 17.91
N ASP A 33 -5.79 -9.88 18.87
CA ASP A 33 -7.15 -10.43 18.92
C ASP A 33 -8.15 -9.43 19.52
N GLU A 34 -7.66 -8.36 20.16
CA GLU A 34 -8.45 -7.22 20.64
C GLU A 34 -8.44 -6.03 19.65
N ALA A 35 -7.62 -6.11 18.60
CA ALA A 35 -7.43 -4.99 17.67
C ALA A 35 -8.61 -4.85 16.70
N CYS A 36 -9.24 -3.68 16.69
CA CYS A 36 -10.26 -3.33 15.67
C CYS A 36 -9.64 -3.05 14.30
N LEU A 37 -8.37 -2.63 14.26
CA LEU A 37 -7.59 -2.38 13.07
C LEU A 37 -6.14 -2.77 13.36
N VAL A 38 -5.56 -3.62 12.53
CA VAL A 38 -4.17 -4.06 12.67
C VAL A 38 -3.31 -3.27 11.68
N TRP A 39 -2.61 -2.27 12.19
CA TRP A 39 -1.58 -1.55 11.44
C TRP A 39 -0.28 -2.35 11.47
N VAL A 40 0.12 -2.85 10.30
CA VAL A 40 1.41 -3.51 10.14
C VAL A 40 2.41 -2.53 9.58
N ASP A 41 3.36 -2.12 10.41
CA ASP A 41 4.50 -1.34 9.97
C ASP A 41 5.48 -2.25 9.22
N THR A 42 5.38 -2.22 7.90
CA THR A 42 6.23 -3.01 7.00
C THR A 42 7.56 -2.32 6.66
N TYR A 43 8.06 -1.40 7.50
CA TYR A 43 9.42 -0.85 7.37
C TYR A 43 10.40 -2.03 7.27
N CYS A 44 10.85 -2.31 6.04
CA CYS A 44 11.44 -3.57 5.59
C CYS A 44 12.31 -4.25 6.65
N TYR A 45 12.02 -5.54 6.92
CA TYR A 45 12.81 -6.51 7.67
C TYR A 45 14.21 -6.01 8.11
N GLN A 46 14.31 -5.69 9.40
CA GLN A 46 15.37 -4.98 10.15
C GLN A 46 15.14 -3.48 10.37
N GLN A 47 14.66 -3.18 11.57
CA GLN A 47 14.77 -1.88 12.21
C GLN A 47 16.26 -1.54 12.45
N VAL A 48 16.85 -0.80 11.53
CA VAL A 48 17.84 0.22 11.90
C VAL A 48 17.25 1.55 11.45
N LEU A 49 16.52 2.17 12.38
CA LEU A 49 15.98 3.51 12.22
C LEU A 49 17.01 4.50 12.77
N CYS A 50 17.29 5.54 11.97
CA CYS A 50 17.92 6.77 12.43
C CYS A 50 17.01 7.52 13.43
N THR A 51 16.76 6.93 14.60
CA THR A 51 16.02 7.55 15.69
C THR A 51 16.66 7.19 17.03
N ASN A 52 16.75 8.15 17.95
CA ASN A 52 17.04 7.92 19.37
C ASN A 52 15.83 7.34 20.15
N LEU A 53 14.87 6.73 19.46
CA LEU A 53 13.70 6.10 20.11
C LEU A 53 14.05 4.65 20.49
N PRO A 54 13.70 4.20 21.69
CA PRO A 54 13.92 2.81 22.08
C PRO A 54 13.06 1.90 21.21
N VAL A 55 13.74 1.15 20.32
CA VAL A 55 13.17 0.04 19.56
C VAL A 55 12.61 -0.97 20.57
N LYS A 56 11.30 -1.02 20.74
CA LYS A 56 10.71 -1.91 21.76
C LYS A 56 10.42 -3.33 21.29
N VAL A 57 10.23 -3.60 19.99
CA VAL A 57 10.00 -4.98 19.51
C VAL A 57 10.40 -5.14 18.04
N SER A 58 11.25 -6.12 17.74
CA SER A 58 11.44 -6.65 16.38
C SER A 58 10.58 -7.91 16.21
N LYS A 59 9.74 -7.96 15.16
CA LYS A 59 8.94 -9.14 14.81
C LYS A 59 9.61 -9.87 13.64
N SER A 60 9.53 -11.20 13.63
CA SER A 60 9.94 -12.03 12.50
C SER A 60 9.04 -11.81 11.27
N TYR A 61 9.53 -12.19 10.09
CA TYR A 61 8.75 -12.25 8.85
C TYR A 61 7.42 -12.99 9.01
N SER A 62 7.47 -14.15 9.64
CA SER A 62 6.30 -14.98 9.89
C SER A 62 5.25 -14.30 10.76
N GLU A 63 5.69 -13.55 11.78
CA GLU A 63 4.79 -12.81 12.67
C GLU A 63 4.13 -11.66 11.90
N VAL A 64 4.91 -10.83 11.20
CA VAL A 64 4.39 -9.73 10.37
C VAL A 64 3.35 -10.25 9.36
N GLN A 65 3.66 -11.35 8.66
CA GLN A 65 2.73 -11.97 7.71
C GLN A 65 1.47 -12.54 8.37
N LEU A 66 1.56 -13.06 9.59
CA LEU A 66 0.38 -13.51 10.34
C LEU A 66 -0.52 -12.33 10.69
N GLU A 67 0.07 -11.20 11.07
CA GLU A 67 -0.66 -9.97 11.39
C GLU A 67 -1.35 -9.40 10.15
N MET A 68 -0.65 -9.31 9.03
CA MET A 68 -1.24 -8.86 7.76
C MET A 68 -2.40 -9.75 7.29
N ARG A 69 -2.34 -11.07 7.55
CA ARG A 69 -3.44 -12.00 7.24
C ARG A 69 -4.66 -11.84 8.16
N LYS A 70 -4.45 -11.30 9.37
CA LYS A 70 -5.53 -10.97 10.31
C LYS A 70 -6.08 -9.56 10.09
N SER A 71 -5.31 -8.67 9.48
CA SER A 71 -5.73 -7.31 9.10
C SER A 71 -6.81 -7.31 8.04
N VAL A 72 -7.81 -6.45 8.21
CA VAL A 72 -8.81 -6.14 7.18
C VAL A 72 -8.25 -5.14 6.17
N PHE A 73 -7.64 -4.06 6.65
CA PHE A 73 -7.07 -2.97 5.85
C PHE A 73 -5.57 -2.83 6.10
N CYS A 74 -4.80 -2.55 5.05
CA CYS A 74 -3.36 -2.30 5.13
C CYS A 74 -3.05 -1.00 4.40
N LEU A 75 -2.54 -0.02 5.15
CA LEU A 75 -2.32 1.32 4.62
C LEU A 75 -1.02 1.38 3.80
N LEU A 76 -1.10 2.05 2.67
CA LEU A 76 -0.05 2.26 1.68
C LEU A 76 0.18 3.77 1.54
N PRO A 77 0.91 4.38 2.49
CA PRO A 77 1.34 5.77 2.35
C PRO A 77 2.40 5.89 1.23
N PRO A 78 2.57 7.11 0.68
CA PRO A 78 3.55 7.36 -0.37
C PRO A 78 4.97 7.02 0.10
N GLY A 79 5.77 6.58 -0.86
CA GLY A 79 7.20 6.33 -0.69
C GLY A 79 7.98 6.87 -1.89
N ASP A 80 9.30 6.83 -1.79
CA ASP A 80 10.18 7.29 -2.88
C ASP A 80 10.28 6.28 -4.05
N THR A 81 9.83 5.04 -3.84
CA THR A 81 10.05 3.89 -4.74
C THR A 81 8.72 3.17 -5.01
N ALA A 82 8.38 3.03 -6.28
CA ALA A 82 7.21 2.31 -6.77
C ALA A 82 7.32 0.78 -6.53
N SER A 83 8.52 0.21 -6.62
CA SER A 83 8.77 -1.25 -6.57
C SER A 83 8.91 -1.80 -5.15
N SER A 84 8.22 -1.23 -4.16
CA SER A 84 8.29 -1.69 -2.78
C SER A 84 7.49 -3.00 -2.61
N ASN A 85 8.02 -3.97 -1.86
CA ASN A 85 7.33 -5.23 -1.60
C ASN A 85 6.02 -5.05 -0.82
N ARG A 86 5.81 -3.90 -0.16
CA ARG A 86 4.64 -3.57 0.68
C ARG A 86 3.31 -3.80 -0.02
N LEU A 87 3.21 -3.36 -1.27
CA LEU A 87 1.98 -3.50 -2.04
C LEU A 87 1.68 -4.97 -2.33
N THR A 88 2.68 -5.71 -2.81
CA THR A 88 2.57 -7.14 -3.09
C THR A 88 2.28 -7.94 -1.81
N GLU A 89 2.97 -7.67 -0.70
CA GLU A 89 2.73 -8.34 0.58
C GLU A 89 1.31 -8.08 1.11
N THR A 90 0.80 -6.85 0.96
CA THR A 90 -0.58 -6.49 1.31
C THR A 90 -1.59 -7.35 0.54
N ILE A 91 -1.44 -7.38 -0.78
CA ILE A 91 -2.35 -8.11 -1.68
C ILE A 91 -2.27 -9.62 -1.44
N LEU A 92 -1.05 -10.16 -1.34
CA LEU A 92 -0.82 -11.59 -1.11
C LEU A 92 -1.18 -12.02 0.32
N SER A 93 -1.24 -11.11 1.29
CA SER A 93 -1.79 -11.41 2.61
C SER A 93 -3.32 -11.43 2.61
N GLY A 94 -3.97 -10.87 1.57
CA GLY A 94 -5.42 -10.73 1.51
C GLY A 94 -5.94 -9.56 2.33
N CYS A 95 -5.09 -8.58 2.59
CA CYS A 95 -5.45 -7.37 3.31
C CYS A 95 -5.85 -6.29 2.29
N ILE A 96 -6.99 -5.61 2.48
CA ILE A 96 -7.48 -4.59 1.53
C ILE A 96 -6.46 -3.44 1.48
N PRO A 97 -5.86 -3.16 0.31
CA PRO A 97 -4.94 -2.04 0.16
C PRO A 97 -5.67 -0.71 0.38
N VAL A 98 -5.12 0.15 1.24
CA VAL A 98 -5.63 1.52 1.44
C VAL A 98 -4.56 2.51 1.03
N PHE A 99 -4.71 3.10 -0.15
CA PHE A 99 -3.82 4.15 -0.63
C PHE A 99 -4.15 5.45 0.07
N ILE A 100 -3.15 6.05 0.70
CA ILE A 100 -3.26 7.35 1.35
C ILE A 100 -2.44 8.34 0.54
N GLY A 101 -3.02 9.47 0.15
CA GLY A 101 -2.31 10.55 -0.53
C GLY A 101 -3.02 11.90 -0.38
N PRO A 102 -2.58 12.94 -1.10
CA PRO A 102 -1.35 13.01 -1.88
C PRO A 102 -0.08 13.14 -1.01
N PRO A 103 1.11 12.77 -1.56
CA PRO A 103 1.30 12.03 -2.81
C PRO A 103 0.83 10.58 -2.71
N TRP A 104 0.69 9.90 -3.84
CA TRP A 104 0.15 8.53 -3.91
C TRP A 104 1.26 7.48 -4.00
N HIS A 105 0.92 6.21 -3.83
CA HIS A 105 1.81 5.09 -4.18
C HIS A 105 1.48 4.62 -5.59
N GLU A 106 2.50 4.26 -6.38
CA GLU A 106 2.32 3.78 -7.75
C GLU A 106 1.57 2.45 -7.78
N MET A 107 0.69 2.28 -8.77
CA MET A 107 -0.11 1.08 -8.97
C MET A 107 0.37 0.34 -10.22
N PRO A 108 0.92 -0.87 -10.11
CA PRO A 108 1.24 -1.66 -11.30
C PRO A 108 -0.05 -2.05 -12.02
N PHE A 109 0.03 -2.13 -13.35
CA PHE A 109 -1.09 -2.59 -14.18
C PHE A 109 -2.39 -1.76 -14.00
N HIS A 110 -2.21 -0.45 -13.76
CA HIS A 110 -3.29 0.53 -13.60
C HIS A 110 -3.97 0.92 -14.93
N ARG A 111 -3.67 0.22 -16.03
CA ARG A 111 -4.23 0.50 -17.37
C ARG A 111 -5.32 -0.50 -17.75
N GLY A 112 -6.00 -1.04 -16.73
CA GLY A 112 -7.19 -1.89 -16.86
C GLY A 112 -6.93 -3.39 -16.67
N GLU A 113 -5.69 -3.83 -16.47
CA GLU A 113 -5.41 -5.23 -16.21
C GLU A 113 -5.67 -5.61 -14.74
N VAL A 114 -5.57 -4.66 -13.82
CA VAL A 114 -5.98 -4.81 -12.42
C VAL A 114 -7.09 -3.81 -12.08
N ASP A 115 -8.18 -4.32 -11.50
CA ASP A 115 -9.34 -3.55 -11.08
C ASP A 115 -9.11 -2.92 -9.69
N TRP A 116 -8.21 -1.92 -9.66
CA TRP A 116 -7.80 -1.23 -8.44
C TRP A 116 -8.97 -0.58 -7.71
N ALA A 117 -9.86 0.11 -8.44
CA ALA A 117 -11.00 0.80 -7.88
C ALA A 117 -11.93 -0.13 -7.09
N SER A 118 -12.08 -1.39 -7.52
CA SER A 118 -12.93 -2.36 -6.82
C SER A 118 -12.22 -3.07 -5.66
N MET A 119 -10.90 -3.29 -5.73
CA MET A 119 -10.18 -4.07 -4.72
C MET A 119 -9.47 -3.26 -3.63
N ALA A 120 -9.34 -1.95 -3.80
CA ALA A 120 -8.61 -1.07 -2.90
C ALA A 120 -9.44 0.16 -2.48
N VAL A 121 -8.98 0.84 -1.43
CA VAL A 121 -9.55 2.09 -0.92
C VAL A 121 -8.58 3.22 -1.19
N PHE A 122 -9.08 4.38 -1.62
CA PHE A 122 -8.27 5.55 -1.94
C PHE A 122 -8.72 6.74 -1.08
N LEU A 123 -7.83 7.19 -0.19
CA LEU A 123 -8.09 8.29 0.75
C LEU A 123 -7.20 9.48 0.42
N ASN A 124 -7.82 10.58 0.03
CA ASN A 124 -7.17 11.88 -0.12
C ASN A 124 -7.25 12.62 1.21
N ILE A 125 -6.14 12.70 1.94
CA ILE A 125 -6.03 13.46 3.19
C ILE A 125 -5.62 14.88 2.86
N THR A 126 -6.56 15.82 3.05
CA THR A 126 -6.35 17.21 2.64
C THR A 126 -5.38 17.95 3.56
N GLU A 127 -5.34 17.61 4.85
CA GLU A 127 -4.35 18.15 5.80
C GLU A 127 -3.17 17.17 5.94
N ALA A 128 -2.17 17.37 5.09
CA ALA A 128 -1.02 16.48 4.97
C ALA A 128 0.18 16.87 5.87
N SER A 129 -0.02 17.65 6.93
CA SER A 129 1.05 18.10 7.84
C SER A 129 1.81 16.94 8.49
N TRP A 130 1.18 15.76 8.60
CA TRP A 130 1.80 14.52 9.07
C TRP A 130 2.88 13.96 8.13
N LEU A 131 2.95 14.43 6.88
CA LEU A 131 4.03 14.14 5.93
C LEU A 131 5.18 15.15 5.99
N GLU A 132 5.00 16.28 6.68
CA GLU A 132 5.96 17.36 6.77
C GLU A 132 6.84 17.19 8.02
N SER A 133 8.11 16.81 7.83
CA SER A 133 9.08 16.72 8.92
C SER A 133 10.30 17.61 8.66
N PRO A 134 10.70 18.48 9.61
CA PRO A 134 11.91 19.29 9.52
C PRO A 134 13.18 18.45 9.35
N ASP A 135 13.18 17.23 9.88
CA ASP A 135 14.31 16.28 9.85
C ASP A 135 14.40 15.50 8.53
N CYS A 136 13.41 15.65 7.63
CA CYS A 136 13.28 14.86 6.41
C CYS A 136 12.80 15.72 5.22
N GLN A 137 13.66 16.63 4.76
CA GLN A 137 13.42 17.51 3.60
C GLN A 137 13.56 16.79 2.23
N PHE A 138 12.96 15.61 2.04
CA PHE A 138 13.15 14.84 0.79
C PHE A 138 12.05 15.04 -0.25
N LYS A 139 12.50 15.01 -1.50
CA LYS A 139 11.72 14.98 -2.74
C LYS A 139 10.87 13.71 -2.76
N GLN A 140 9.74 13.70 -2.07
CA GLN A 140 8.71 12.70 -2.33
C GLN A 140 8.48 12.71 -3.84
N GLN A 141 8.66 11.57 -4.49
CA GLN A 141 8.22 11.43 -5.87
C GLN A 141 6.72 11.73 -5.83
N LYS A 142 6.32 12.79 -6.53
CA LYS A 142 4.91 13.16 -6.64
C LYS A 142 4.28 12.17 -7.61
N TRP A 143 4.05 10.95 -7.15
CA TRP A 143 3.24 10.01 -7.89
C TRP A 143 1.82 10.57 -7.90
N TYR A 144 1.31 10.75 -9.10
CA TYR A 144 -0.05 11.19 -9.30
C TYR A 144 -0.98 10.00 -9.17
N GLN A 145 -2.17 10.27 -8.70
CA GLN A 145 -3.22 9.28 -8.77
C GLN A 145 -3.49 8.95 -10.23
N SER A 146 -3.53 7.66 -10.55
CA SER A 146 -3.97 7.24 -11.88
C SER A 146 -5.45 7.60 -12.09
N ALA A 147 -5.79 8.06 -13.29
CA ALA A 147 -7.13 8.55 -13.61
C ALA A 147 -8.25 7.49 -13.42
N ASP A 148 -7.90 6.21 -13.52
CA ASP A 148 -8.80 5.06 -13.39
C ASP A 148 -9.35 4.84 -11.97
N VAL A 149 -8.80 5.51 -10.96
CA VAL A 149 -9.29 5.41 -9.56
C VAL A 149 -9.82 6.74 -9.00
N GLY A 150 -9.78 7.82 -9.79
CA GLY A 150 -10.23 9.14 -9.34
C GLY A 150 -11.70 9.14 -8.87
N PHE A 151 -12.57 8.39 -9.56
CA PHE A 151 -13.98 8.27 -9.18
C PHE A 151 -14.22 7.49 -7.87
N ALA A 152 -13.26 6.65 -7.47
CA ALA A 152 -13.34 5.83 -6.26
C ALA A 152 -12.67 6.51 -5.04
N THR A 153 -12.12 7.72 -5.23
CA THR A 153 -11.35 8.40 -4.21
C THR A 153 -12.23 9.21 -3.27
N VAL A 154 -12.01 9.02 -1.97
CA VAL A 154 -12.70 9.76 -0.92
C VAL A 154 -11.75 10.76 -0.29
N SER A 155 -12.18 12.03 -0.25
CA SER A 155 -11.44 13.08 0.45
C SER A 155 -11.86 13.15 1.91
N VAL A 156 -10.88 13.18 2.82
CA VAL A 156 -11.06 13.31 4.26
C VAL A 156 -10.12 14.40 4.79
N PRO A 157 -10.50 15.14 5.85
CA PRO A 157 -9.71 16.25 6.34
C PRO A 157 -8.33 15.81 6.86
N ASP A 158 -8.30 14.75 7.66
CA ASP A 158 -7.13 14.34 8.44
C ASP A 158 -7.06 12.80 8.63
N LEU A 159 -6.01 12.34 9.32
CA LEU A 159 -5.82 10.92 9.66
C LEU A 159 -6.94 10.35 10.58
N PRO A 160 -7.44 11.07 11.61
CA PRO A 160 -8.60 10.64 12.37
C PRO A 160 -9.84 10.38 11.52
N ALA A 161 -10.18 11.26 10.57
CA ALA A 161 -11.30 11.06 9.68
C ALA A 161 -11.08 9.89 8.71
N ALA A 162 -9.83 9.69 8.24
CA ALA A 162 -9.46 8.50 7.46
C ALA A 162 -9.70 7.21 8.27
N TYR A 163 -9.31 7.20 9.55
CA TYR A 163 -9.53 6.07 10.46
C TYR A 163 -11.04 5.79 10.66
N GLU A 164 -11.84 6.82 10.96
CA GLU A 164 -13.28 6.65 11.12
C GLU A 164 -13.96 6.18 9.83
N TYR A 165 -13.51 6.66 8.66
CA TYR A 165 -14.01 6.19 7.36
C TYR A 165 -13.81 4.67 7.19
N LEU A 166 -12.61 4.16 7.50
CA LEU A 166 -12.33 2.72 7.42
C LEU A 166 -13.13 1.93 8.47
N ARG A 167 -13.21 2.46 9.70
CA ARG A 167 -13.88 1.81 10.84
C ARG A 167 -15.38 1.66 10.64
N THR A 168 -16.00 2.62 9.95
CA THR A 168 -17.43 2.67 9.72
C THR A 168 -17.83 2.10 8.35
N MET A 169 -16.89 1.51 7.60
CA MET A 169 -17.17 0.91 6.30
C MET A 169 -18.24 -0.19 6.44
N PRO A 170 -19.34 -0.10 5.68
CA PRO A 170 -20.40 -1.10 5.71
C PRO A 170 -19.87 -2.50 5.37
N LYS A 171 -20.40 -3.51 6.06
CA LYS A 171 -19.97 -4.91 5.88
C LYS A 171 -20.08 -5.38 4.42
N ASP A 172 -21.14 -4.99 3.71
CA ASP A 172 -21.33 -5.33 2.30
C ASP A 172 -20.29 -4.66 1.40
N ALA A 173 -19.88 -3.42 1.71
CA ALA A 173 -18.79 -2.75 0.99
C ALA A 173 -17.46 -3.46 1.23
N LEU A 174 -17.20 -3.85 2.49
CA LEU A 174 -16.02 -4.62 2.85
C LEU A 174 -15.95 -5.96 2.10
N GLU A 175 -17.05 -6.72 2.08
CA GLU A 175 -17.14 -7.99 1.38
C GLU A 175 -16.92 -7.83 -0.13
N ARG A 176 -17.40 -6.74 -0.74
CA ARG A 176 -17.13 -6.43 -2.16
C ARG A 176 -15.65 -6.19 -2.42
N HIS A 177 -14.99 -5.37 -1.60
CA HIS A 177 -13.54 -5.14 -1.72
C HIS A 177 -12.76 -6.44 -1.53
N GLN A 178 -13.13 -7.25 -0.54
CA GLN A 178 -12.47 -8.53 -0.27
C GLN A 178 -12.63 -9.51 -1.44
N ALA A 179 -13.83 -9.60 -2.02
CA ALA A 179 -14.08 -10.45 -3.18
C ALA A 179 -13.30 -9.98 -4.42
N ALA A 180 -13.23 -8.67 -4.66
CA ALA A 180 -12.42 -8.11 -5.73
C ALA A 180 -10.93 -8.39 -5.50
N LEU A 181 -10.43 -8.20 -4.27
CA LEU A 181 -9.06 -8.51 -3.90
C LEU A 181 -8.71 -9.98 -4.18
N GLN A 182 -9.56 -10.92 -3.79
CA GLN A 182 -9.31 -12.35 -4.07
C GLN A 182 -9.27 -12.65 -5.57
N ARG A 183 -10.09 -11.97 -6.37
CA ARG A 183 -10.14 -12.14 -7.82
C ARG A 183 -8.90 -11.59 -8.52
N GLU A 184 -8.36 -10.49 -8.03
CA GLU A 184 -7.19 -9.79 -8.60
C GLU A 184 -5.85 -10.35 -8.08
N ARG A 185 -5.82 -10.89 -6.86
CA ARG A 185 -4.62 -11.42 -6.17
C ARG A 185 -3.74 -12.37 -7.03
N PRO A 186 -4.26 -13.28 -7.87
CA PRO A 186 -3.45 -14.07 -8.79
C PRO A 186 -2.56 -13.29 -9.76
N LYS A 187 -2.87 -12.02 -10.03
CA LYS A 187 -2.08 -11.13 -10.89
C LYS A 187 -0.86 -10.56 -10.18
N PHE A 188 -0.58 -10.97 -8.94
CA PHE A 188 0.56 -10.50 -8.13
C PHE A 188 1.51 -11.63 -7.71
N PHE A 189 1.34 -12.85 -8.23
CA PHE A 189 2.29 -13.94 -8.02
C PHE A 189 2.42 -14.85 -9.25
N TYR A 190 3.64 -15.33 -9.53
CA TYR A 190 3.93 -16.19 -10.69
C TYR A 190 3.47 -17.65 -10.55
N GLY A 191 3.00 -18.04 -9.38
CA GLY A 191 2.41 -19.37 -9.17
C GLY A 191 1.11 -19.57 -9.96
N THR A 192 0.73 -20.83 -10.15
CA THR A 192 -0.58 -21.19 -10.70
C THR A 192 -1.63 -21.08 -9.60
N ALA A 193 -2.66 -20.27 -9.83
CA ALA A 193 -3.80 -20.21 -8.90
C ALA A 193 -4.60 -21.52 -8.96
N PRO A 194 -5.29 -21.92 -7.87
CA PRO A 194 -6.17 -23.09 -7.89
C PRO A 194 -7.14 -23.08 -9.08
N GLY A 195 -7.20 -24.18 -9.83
CA GLY A 195 -8.05 -24.29 -11.02
C GLY A 195 -7.49 -23.64 -12.29
N ARG A 196 -6.27 -23.08 -12.27
CA ARG A 196 -5.59 -22.56 -13.48
C ARG A 196 -4.40 -23.44 -13.87
N GLN A 197 -4.21 -23.60 -15.17
CA GLN A 197 -3.04 -24.27 -15.74
C GLN A 197 -1.82 -23.34 -15.84
N PHE A 198 -2.03 -22.02 -15.90
CA PHE A 198 -0.99 -21.01 -16.12
C PHE A 198 -1.10 -19.86 -15.10
N SER A 199 -0.02 -19.10 -14.95
CA SER A 199 0.05 -17.94 -14.06
C SER A 199 -0.68 -16.74 -14.64
N ALA A 200 -1.61 -16.17 -13.86
CA ALA A 200 -2.33 -14.97 -14.26
C ALA A 200 -1.39 -13.76 -14.39
N LEU A 201 -0.37 -13.62 -13.52
CA LEU A 201 0.63 -12.58 -13.66
C LEU A 201 1.46 -12.75 -14.94
N ALA A 202 1.86 -13.97 -15.27
CA ALA A 202 2.58 -14.23 -16.52
C ALA A 202 1.74 -13.84 -17.75
N ASP A 203 0.45 -14.18 -17.77
CA ASP A 203 -0.47 -13.79 -18.84
C ASP A 203 -0.52 -12.27 -19.01
N VAL A 204 -0.63 -11.51 -17.91
CA VAL A 204 -0.63 -10.03 -17.92
C VAL A 204 0.69 -9.48 -18.45
N VAL A 205 1.82 -9.91 -17.88
CA VAL A 205 3.14 -9.38 -18.24
C VAL A 205 3.50 -9.70 -19.68
N PHE A 206 3.41 -10.97 -20.09
CA PHE A 206 3.74 -11.35 -21.46
C PHE A 206 2.73 -10.79 -22.46
N GLY A 207 1.44 -10.72 -22.11
CA GLY A 207 0.43 -10.06 -22.93
C GLY A 207 0.79 -8.60 -23.23
N ASN A 208 1.17 -7.84 -22.20
CA ASN A 208 1.61 -6.46 -22.34
C ASN A 208 2.90 -6.31 -23.16
N LEU A 209 3.90 -7.17 -22.92
CA LEU A 209 5.15 -7.15 -23.68
C LEU A 209 4.94 -7.48 -25.16
N ILE A 210 4.09 -8.47 -25.47
CA ILE A 210 3.74 -8.85 -26.84
C ILE A 210 2.99 -7.70 -27.51
N ALA A 211 1.97 -7.14 -26.86
CA ALA A 211 1.20 -6.02 -27.41
C ALA A 211 2.10 -4.80 -27.69
N TYR A 212 2.98 -4.46 -26.74
CA TYR A 212 3.96 -3.39 -26.91
C TYR A 212 4.90 -3.65 -28.10
N GLY A 213 5.43 -4.87 -28.22
CA GLY A 213 6.29 -5.26 -29.34
C GLY A 213 5.59 -5.20 -30.70
N LEU A 214 4.30 -5.53 -30.77
CA LEU A 214 3.50 -5.41 -31.99
C LEU A 214 3.29 -3.95 -32.39
N ARG A 215 3.00 -3.05 -31.43
CA ARG A 215 2.87 -1.61 -31.68
C ARG A 215 4.15 -0.99 -32.23
N LEU A 216 5.29 -1.33 -31.63
CA LEU A 216 6.60 -0.88 -32.13
C LEU A 216 6.84 -1.34 -33.58
N LYS A 217 6.49 -2.59 -33.92
CA LYS A 217 6.59 -3.09 -35.30
C LYS A 217 5.66 -2.36 -36.27
N ALA A 218 4.50 -1.90 -35.81
CA ALA A 218 3.56 -1.12 -36.59
C ALA A 218 3.96 0.37 -36.73
N GLY A 219 5.05 0.80 -36.09
CA GLY A 219 5.49 2.20 -36.10
C GLY A 219 4.65 3.11 -35.20
N GLU A 220 3.85 2.55 -34.30
CA GLU A 220 3.09 3.31 -33.32
C GLU A 220 4.01 3.79 -32.20
N VAL A 221 3.82 5.04 -31.74
CA VAL A 221 4.51 5.56 -30.55
C VAL A 221 3.74 5.11 -29.31
N PRO A 222 4.33 4.26 -28.45
CA PRO A 222 3.69 3.86 -27.22
C PRO A 222 3.54 5.06 -26.26
N PRO A 223 2.42 5.17 -25.52
CA PRO A 223 2.21 6.20 -24.51
C PRO A 223 3.02 5.97 -23.23
#